data_AF-A0A151RCR5-F1
#
_entry.id   AF-A0A151RCR5-F1
#
_cell.length_a   1.000
_cell.length_b   1.000
_cell.length_c   1.000
_cell.angle_alpha   90.00
_cell.angle_beta   90.00
_cell.angle_gamma   90.00
#
_symmetry.space_group_name_H-M   'P 1'
#
loop_
_entity.id
_entity.type
_entity.pdbx_description
1 polymer ?
#
loop_
_entity_poly.entity_id
_entity_poly.type
_entity_poly.pdbx_seq_one_letter_code
_entity_poly.pdbx_strand_id
1 'polypeptide(L)'
;SEISFFKNGICQGVAFKDLQGGRYYPAASMFTLPNEPNCTVKFNFGPDFECFPEDFNERPIPRPMIEVPYHGFDNRVEIGEANEKKS
;
A
#
# COMPACT_ATOMS: atom_id res chain seq x y z
N SER A 1 -8.20 -9.19 -8.22
CA SER A 1 -7.64 -8.37 -7.12
C SER A 1 -7.35 -6.98 -7.67
N GLU A 2 -7.49 -5.92 -6.89
CA GLU A 2 -7.22 -4.56 -7.36
C GLU A 2 -6.69 -3.66 -6.24
N ILE A 3 -6.01 -2.57 -6.64
CA ILE A 3 -5.67 -1.45 -5.76
C ILE A 3 -6.38 -0.22 -6.32
N SER A 4 -7.28 0.36 -5.51
CA SER A 4 -7.90 1.66 -5.76
C SER A 4 -7.35 2.68 -4.77
N PHE A 5 -7.30 3.95 -5.14
CA PHE A 5 -6.78 5.01 -4.27
C PHE A 5 -7.73 6.19 -4.15
N PHE A 6 -7.61 6.89 -3.02
CA PHE A 6 -8.49 7.99 -2.64
C PHE A 6 -7.65 9.21 -2.30
N LYS A 7 -8.14 10.39 -2.67
CA LYS A 7 -7.57 11.68 -2.27
C LYS A 7 -8.62 12.43 -1.48
N ASN A 8 -8.35 12.68 -0.19
CA ASN A 8 -9.27 13.34 0.73
C ASN A 8 -10.69 12.73 0.70
N GLY A 9 -10.78 11.40 0.77
CA GLY A 9 -12.06 10.66 0.74
C GLY A 9 -12.66 10.43 -0.66
N ILE A 10 -12.15 11.08 -1.71
CA ILE A 10 -12.70 10.97 -3.08
C ILE A 10 -11.95 9.88 -3.87
N CYS A 11 -12.69 8.90 -4.40
CA CYS A 11 -12.14 7.84 -5.24
C CYS A 11 -11.47 8.41 -6.50
N GLN A 12 -10.22 8.05 -6.75
CA GLN A 12 -9.46 8.43 -7.95
C GLN A 12 -9.43 7.33 -9.00
N GLY A 13 -10.10 6.19 -8.73
CA GLY A 13 -10.17 5.03 -9.59
C GLY A 13 -9.20 3.91 -9.21
N VAL A 14 -9.09 2.94 -10.13
CA VAL A 14 -8.26 1.75 -9.99
C VAL A 14 -6.84 2.04 -10.49
N ALA A 15 -5.84 1.89 -9.63
CA ALA A 15 -4.43 2.01 -9.97
C ALA A 15 -3.87 0.72 -10.59
N PHE A 16 -4.24 -0.45 -10.03
CA PHE A 16 -3.77 -1.76 -10.48
C PHE A 16 -4.88 -2.79 -10.45
N LYS A 17 -4.86 -3.72 -11.40
CA LYS A 17 -5.71 -4.91 -11.47
C LYS A 17 -4.84 -6.16 -11.54
N ASP A 18 -5.45 -7.30 -11.24
CA ASP A 18 -4.85 -8.63 -11.39
C ASP A 18 -3.51 -8.77 -10.65
N LEU A 19 -3.52 -8.32 -9.38
CA LEU A 19 -2.38 -8.42 -8.47
C LEU A 19 -1.97 -9.88 -8.25
N GLN A 20 -0.66 -10.09 -8.18
CA GLN A 20 -0.06 -11.37 -7.79
C GLN A 20 -0.51 -11.77 -6.38
N GLY A 21 -0.61 -13.07 -6.13
CA GLY A 21 -0.94 -13.58 -4.80
C GLY A 21 0.20 -13.29 -3.81
N GLY A 22 -0.14 -12.86 -2.60
CA GLY A 22 0.86 -12.56 -1.57
C GLY A 22 0.35 -11.64 -0.47
N ARG A 23 1.25 -11.31 0.45
CA ARG A 23 0.99 -10.31 1.50
C ARG A 23 1.50 -8.95 1.04
N TYR A 24 0.67 -7.93 1.17
CA TYR A 24 1.00 -6.56 0.85
C TYR A 24 1.11 -5.75 2.14
N TYR A 25 2.25 -5.09 2.32
CA TYR A 25 2.50 -4.21 3.47
C TYR A 25 2.39 -2.75 3.01
N PRO A 26 1.73 -1.86 3.78
CA PRO A 26 1.75 -0.43 3.50
C PRO A 26 3.18 0.08 3.46
N ALA A 27 3.52 0.85 2.43
CA ALA A 27 4.85 1.39 2.24
C ALA A 27 4.77 2.83 1.73
N ALA A 28 5.75 3.64 2.14
CA ALA A 28 5.98 4.98 1.62
C ALA A 28 7.47 5.11 1.34
N SER A 29 7.79 5.77 0.24
CA SER A 29 9.15 6.15 -0.11
C SER A 29 9.18 7.66 -0.25
N MET A 30 10.19 8.29 0.35
CA MET A 30 10.33 9.74 0.37
C MET A 30 11.54 10.12 -0.46
N PHE A 31 11.37 11.12 -1.32
CA PHE A 31 12.44 11.74 -2.08
C PHE A 31 12.41 13.24 -1.81
N THR A 32 13.58 13.84 -1.59
CA THR A 32 13.73 15.30 -1.47
C THR A 32 14.92 15.78 -2.29
N LEU A 33 14.84 17.00 -2.81
CA LEU A 33 15.93 17.63 -3.54
C LEU A 33 16.91 18.33 -2.59
N PRO A 34 18.15 18.60 -3.02
CA PRO A 34 19.05 19.46 -2.25
C PRO A 34 18.42 20.83 -1.98
N ASN A 35 18.54 21.31 -0.74
CA ASN A 35 18.01 22.59 -0.25
C ASN A 35 16.47 22.71 -0.20
N GLU A 36 15.71 21.65 -0.46
CA GLU A 36 14.26 21.61 -0.23
C GLU A 36 13.94 21.06 1.18
N PRO A 37 12.82 21.46 1.78
CA PRO A 37 12.39 20.93 3.07
C PRO A 37 12.15 19.41 2.98
N ASN A 38 12.31 18.72 4.12
CA ASN A 38 12.11 17.27 4.19
C ASN A 38 10.66 16.88 3.87
N CYS A 39 10.49 15.93 2.96
CA CYS A 39 9.21 15.26 2.76
C CYS A 39 8.88 14.43 4.02
N THR A 40 7.77 14.73 4.67
CA THR A 40 7.28 14.02 5.86
C THR A 40 5.96 13.34 5.55
N VAL A 41 5.88 12.03 5.83
CA VAL A 41 4.66 11.23 5.69
C VAL A 41 4.35 10.59 7.03
N LYS A 42 3.07 10.64 7.42
CA LYS A 42 2.55 9.94 8.61
C LYS A 42 1.54 8.91 8.15
N PHE A 43 1.73 7.66 8.56
CA PHE A 43 0.70 6.64 8.40
C PHE A 43 -0.35 6.80 9.50
N ASN A 44 -1.61 6.85 9.10
CA ASN A 44 -2.75 6.65 9.98
C ASN A 44 -3.38 5.30 9.62
N PHE A 45 -3.17 4.29 10.48
CA PHE A 45 -3.70 2.94 10.26
C PHE A 45 -5.14 2.76 10.76
N GLY A 46 -5.78 3.84 11.22
CA GLY A 46 -7.11 3.84 11.81
C GLY A 46 -7.10 3.63 13.34
N PRO A 47 -8.28 3.54 13.97
CA PRO A 47 -9.61 3.53 13.32
C PRO A 47 -10.10 4.91 12.87
N ASP A 48 -9.55 5.99 13.44
CA ASP A 48 -10.03 7.35 13.20
C ASP A 48 -9.34 7.97 11.98
N PHE A 49 -9.99 7.93 10.82
CA PHE A 49 -9.48 8.53 9.59
C PHE A 49 -9.92 9.99 9.42
N GLU A 50 -9.01 10.86 8.98
CA GLU A 50 -9.31 12.26 8.68
C GLU A 50 -10.30 12.41 7.52
N CYS A 51 -10.20 11.53 6.52
CA CYS A 51 -11.05 11.53 5.33
C CYS A 51 -11.40 10.09 4.93
N PHE A 52 -12.34 9.47 5.65
CA PHE A 52 -12.87 8.15 5.25
C PHE A 52 -13.73 8.28 3.98
N PRO A 53 -13.58 7.38 2.98
CA PRO A 53 -14.37 7.47 1.76
C PRO A 53 -15.88 7.30 2.01
N GLU A 54 -16.69 8.16 1.39
CA GLU A 54 -18.16 8.07 1.43
C GLU A 54 -18.70 7.08 0.38
N ASP A 55 -17.96 6.91 -0.73
CA ASP A 55 -18.33 6.01 -1.82
C ASP A 55 -17.15 5.12 -2.20
N PHE A 56 -17.42 3.82 -2.29
CA PHE A 56 -16.48 2.78 -2.70
C PHE A 56 -16.75 2.29 -4.14
N ASN A 57 -17.67 2.90 -4.88
CA ASN A 57 -18.22 2.47 -6.17
C ASN A 57 -18.57 0.97 -6.16
N GLU A 58 -19.49 0.58 -5.29
CA GLU A 58 -19.98 -0.80 -5.11
C GLU A 58 -18.94 -1.80 -4.56
N ARG A 59 -17.71 -1.38 -4.29
CA ARG A 59 -16.68 -2.24 -3.67
C ARG A 59 -16.99 -2.47 -2.18
N PRO A 60 -16.56 -3.61 -1.61
CA PRO A 60 -16.67 -3.83 -0.18
C PRO A 60 -15.83 -2.82 0.60
N ILE A 61 -16.34 -2.39 1.75
CA ILE A 61 -15.63 -1.50 2.67
C ILE A 61 -14.47 -2.28 3.31
N PRO A 62 -13.22 -1.79 3.20
CA PRO A 62 -12.07 -2.46 3.78
C PRO A 62 -12.02 -2.29 5.31
N ARG A 63 -11.39 -3.25 6.00
CA ARG A 63 -11.05 -3.12 7.41
C ARG A 63 -9.78 -2.26 7.58
N PRO A 64 -9.68 -1.45 8.64
CA PRO A 64 -8.52 -0.59 8.87
C PRO A 64 -7.27 -1.42 9.20
N MET A 65 -6.10 -0.89 8.86
CA MET A 65 -4.82 -1.60 9.06
C MET A 65 -4.50 -1.87 10.53
N ILE A 66 -5.03 -1.07 11.47
CA ILE A 66 -4.86 -1.27 12.91
C ILE A 66 -5.45 -2.61 13.40
N GLU A 67 -6.40 -3.19 12.67
CA GLU A 67 -7.01 -4.49 12.99
C GLU A 67 -6.22 -5.69 12.45
N VAL A 68 -5.18 -5.47 11.65
CA VAL A 68 -4.40 -6.56 11.08
C VAL A 68 -3.59 -7.24 12.20
N PRO A 69 -3.76 -8.56 12.45
CA PRO A 69 -2.99 -9.24 13.47
C PRO A 69 -1.49 -9.20 13.13
N TYR A 70 -0.64 -9.05 14.14
CA TYR A 70 0.79 -9.17 13.94
C TYR A 70 1.14 -10.61 13.57
N HIS A 71 1.58 -10.82 12.33
CA HIS A 71 2.15 -12.06 11.88
C HIS A 71 3.66 -11.86 11.86
N GLY A 72 4.40 -12.59 12.71
CA GLY A 72 5.84 -12.46 12.84
C GLY A 72 6.57 -12.44 11.48
N PHE A 73 7.66 -11.69 11.41
CA PHE A 73 8.46 -11.59 10.20
C PHE A 73 9.23 -12.90 9.96
N ASP A 74 8.89 -13.63 8.89
CA ASP A 74 9.68 -14.79 8.43
C ASP A 74 10.76 -14.27 7.47
N ASN A 75 12.02 -14.33 7.88
CA ASN A 75 13.22 -13.79 7.19
C ASN A 75 13.54 -14.49 5.84
N ARG A 76 12.60 -15.22 5.24
CA ARG A 76 12.83 -15.90 3.95
C ARG A 76 12.79 -14.87 2.83
N VAL A 77 13.98 -14.40 2.45
CA VAL A 77 14.17 -13.59 1.26
C VAL A 77 13.85 -14.46 0.04
N GLU A 78 12.71 -14.20 -0.61
CA GLU A 78 12.45 -14.75 -1.95
C GLU A 78 13.31 -13.97 -2.95
N ILE A 79 14.60 -14.31 -3.05
CA ILE A 79 15.39 -13.92 -4.22
C ILE A 79 14.85 -14.74 -5.37
N GLY A 80 14.11 -14.10 -6.27
CA GLY A 80 13.75 -14.67 -7.55
C GLY A 80 15.03 -15.10 -8.27
N GLU A 81 15.18 -16.40 -8.51
CA GLU A 81 16.29 -16.97 -9.27
C GLU A 81 16.30 -16.33 -10.65
N ALA A 82 17.21 -15.37 -10.86
CA ALA A 82 17.55 -14.90 -12.19
C ALA A 82 18.24 -16.06 -12.91
N ASN A 83 17.50 -16.71 -13.82
CA ASN A 83 18.07 -17.71 -14.73
C ASN A 83 19.18 -17.05 -15.57
N GLU A 84 20.44 -17.20 -15.16
CA GLU A 84 21.60 -17.00 -16.02
C GLU A 84 21.59 -18.08 -17.10
N LYS A 85 20.96 -17.78 -18.24
CA LYS A 85 21.26 -18.48 -19.48
C LYS A 85 22.63 -18.03 -19.94
N LYS A 86 23.64 -18.84 -19.61
CA LYS A 86 24.98 -18.78 -20.19
C LYS A 86 24.86 -19.17 -21.68
N SER A 87 25.09 -18.22 -22.58
CA SER A 87 25.40 -18.44 -23.99
C SER A 87 26.83 -18.00 -24.25
#